data_AF-A0A7C9CFT8-F1
#
_entry.id   AF-A0A7C9CFT8-F1
#
_cell.length_a   1.000
_cell.length_b   1.000
_cell.length_c   1.000
_cell.angle_alpha   90.00
_cell.angle_beta   90.00
_cell.angle_gamma   90.00
#
_symmetry.space_group_name_H-M   'P 1'
#
loop_
_entity.id
_entity.type
_entity.pdbx_description
1 polymer ?
#
loop_
_entity_poly.entity_id
_entity_poly.type
_entity_poly.pdbx_seq_one_letter_code
_entity_poly.pdbx_strand_id
1 'polypeptide(L)'
;GQALEFKQLNLHAWEAFDKGQDVHLQAAPSQAELLYKNFKINKEKLKSHMKETIMEKYGNAATQEEIPRELLLGQSERQVEYDRAGRIIKGQETILPKSKYEEDVYINNHTSVWGSWWKDFQWGYKCCRQTIRNRYCPGAAGMEPAEATGQPMKANIAR
;
A
#
# COMPACT_ATOMS: atom_id res chain seq x y z
N GLY A 1 11.24 -10.37 36.53
CA GLY A 1 10.84 -11.63 37.20
C GLY A 1 9.34 -11.84 37.06
N GLN A 2 8.86 -13.07 37.24
CA GLN A 2 7.43 -13.44 37.03
C GLN A 2 6.46 -12.75 38.02
N ALA A 3 6.96 -12.27 39.17
CA ALA A 3 6.15 -11.57 40.16
C ALA A 3 5.48 -10.28 39.65
N LEU A 4 6.13 -9.56 38.73
CA LEU A 4 5.57 -8.31 38.16
C LEU A 4 4.37 -8.60 37.25
N GLU A 5 4.46 -9.62 36.39
CA GLU A 5 3.35 -10.04 35.52
C GLU A 5 2.17 -10.55 36.34
N PHE A 6 2.43 -11.33 37.39
CA PHE A 6 1.40 -11.80 38.30
C PHE A 6 0.67 -10.64 39.00
N LYS A 7 1.39 -9.59 39.43
CA LYS A 7 0.79 -8.39 40.01
C LYS A 7 -0.11 -7.67 39.00
N GLN A 8 0.33 -7.51 37.75
CA GLN A 8 -0.48 -6.85 36.71
C GLN A 8 -1.75 -7.63 36.38
N LEU A 9 -1.66 -8.95 36.34
CA LEU A 9 -2.81 -9.81 36.09
C LEU A 9 -3.82 -9.76 37.25
N ASN A 10 -3.35 -9.70 38.51
CA ASN A 10 -4.21 -9.47 39.67
C ASN A 10 -4.98 -8.14 39.57
N LEU A 11 -4.27 -7.05 39.26
CA LEU A 11 -4.90 -5.73 39.10
C LEU A 11 -5.95 -5.74 37.99
N HIS A 12 -5.64 -6.37 36.85
CA HIS A 12 -6.59 -6.52 35.74
C HIS A 12 -7.84 -7.33 36.16
N ALA A 13 -7.68 -8.39 36.95
CA ALA A 13 -8.81 -9.17 37.46
C ALA A 13 -9.72 -8.33 38.37
N TRP A 14 -9.16 -7.50 39.26
CA TRP A 14 -9.94 -6.59 40.10
C TRP A 14 -10.66 -5.52 39.28
N GLU A 15 -9.98 -4.89 38.31
CA GLU A 15 -10.61 -3.91 37.42
C GLU A 15 -11.73 -4.51 36.57
N ALA A 16 -11.58 -5.77 36.14
CA ALA A 16 -12.61 -6.47 35.38
C ALA A 16 -13.83 -6.81 36.27
N PHE A 17 -13.58 -7.21 37.51
CA PHE A 17 -14.61 -7.47 38.51
C PHE A 17 -15.41 -6.21 38.85
N ASP A 18 -14.75 -5.07 39.05
CA ASP A 18 -15.42 -3.77 39.29
C ASP A 18 -16.28 -3.33 38.09
N LYS A 19 -15.90 -3.74 36.86
CA LYS A 19 -16.68 -3.51 35.64
C LYS A 19 -17.84 -4.52 35.47
N GLY A 20 -18.00 -5.46 36.40
CA GLY A 20 -19.05 -6.47 36.40
C GLY A 20 -18.73 -7.75 35.62
N GLN A 21 -17.47 -7.98 35.24
CA GLN A 21 -17.05 -9.25 34.66
C GLN A 21 -16.65 -10.25 35.75
N ASP A 22 -17.22 -11.45 35.74
CA ASP A 22 -16.86 -12.51 36.70
C ASP A 22 -15.53 -13.16 36.30
N VAL A 23 -14.42 -12.55 36.75
CA VAL A 23 -13.06 -13.02 36.50
C VAL A 23 -12.32 -13.10 37.83
N HIS A 24 -12.02 -14.32 38.28
CA HIS A 24 -11.35 -14.54 39.55
C HIS A 24 -10.03 -15.29 39.36
N LEU A 25 -8.94 -14.72 39.87
CA LEU A 25 -7.60 -15.28 39.68
C LEU A 25 -7.42 -16.67 40.32
N GLN A 26 -7.82 -16.83 41.59
CA GLN A 26 -7.66 -18.10 42.30
C GLN A 26 -8.66 -19.18 41.86
N ALA A 27 -9.91 -18.80 41.56
CA ALA A 27 -10.94 -19.76 41.15
C ALA A 27 -10.75 -20.25 39.70
N ALA A 28 -10.37 -19.36 38.77
CA ALA A 28 -10.22 -19.69 37.35
C ALA A 28 -8.97 -19.01 36.73
N PRO A 29 -7.74 -19.47 37.09
CA PRO A 29 -6.50 -18.82 36.66
C PRO A 29 -6.29 -18.86 35.14
N SER A 30 -6.66 -19.96 34.47
CA SER A 30 -6.52 -20.11 33.02
C SER A 30 -7.42 -19.14 32.24
N GLN A 31 -8.65 -18.91 32.72
CA GLN A 31 -9.58 -17.94 32.14
C GLN A 31 -9.05 -16.52 32.31
N ALA A 32 -8.60 -16.16 33.51
CA ALA A 32 -8.02 -14.85 33.78
C ALA A 32 -6.78 -14.57 32.91
N GLU A 33 -5.92 -15.57 32.72
CA GLU A 33 -4.74 -15.46 31.86
C GLU A 33 -5.10 -15.27 30.38
N LEU A 34 -6.07 -16.02 29.87
CA LEU A 34 -6.53 -15.89 28.49
C LEU A 34 -7.13 -14.50 28.23
N LEU A 35 -7.96 -14.00 29.14
CA LEU A 35 -8.53 -12.66 29.04
C LEU A 35 -7.45 -11.58 29.09
N TYR A 36 -6.45 -11.75 29.95
CA TYR A 36 -5.32 -10.82 30.04
C TYR A 36 -4.47 -10.79 28.75
N LYS A 37 -4.24 -11.94 28.11
CA LYS A 37 -3.56 -12.01 26.80
C LYS A 37 -4.35 -11.26 25.72
N ASN A 38 -5.66 -11.49 25.65
CA ASN A 38 -6.53 -10.78 24.72
C ASN A 38 -6.55 -9.27 24.99
N PHE A 39 -6.56 -8.87 26.26
CA PHE A 39 -6.46 -7.46 26.66
C PHE A 39 -5.16 -6.81 26.19
N LYS A 40 -4.00 -7.49 26.33
CA LYS A 40 -2.71 -6.98 25.82
C LYS A 40 -2.76 -6.74 24.31
N ILE A 41 -3.25 -7.70 23.54
CA ILE A 41 -3.38 -7.60 22.08
C ILE A 41 -4.31 -6.43 21.71
N ASN A 42 -5.47 -6.31 22.36
CA ASN A 42 -6.43 -5.24 22.08
C ASN A 42 -5.87 -3.87 22.49
N LYS A 43 -5.12 -3.78 23.59
CA LYS A 43 -4.46 -2.55 24.02
C LYS A 43 -3.40 -2.09 23.02
N GLU A 44 -2.64 -3.00 22.43
CA GLU A 44 -1.68 -2.67 21.36
C GLU A 44 -2.39 -2.18 20.11
N LYS A 45 -3.47 -2.85 19.67
CA LYS A 45 -4.30 -2.41 18.54
C LYS A 45 -4.93 -1.03 18.78
N LEU A 46 -5.41 -0.77 19.99
CA LEU A 46 -5.97 0.54 20.34
C LEU A 46 -4.90 1.64 20.34
N LYS A 47 -3.67 1.33 20.76
CA LYS A 47 -2.55 2.28 20.67
C LYS A 47 -2.16 2.60 19.23
N SER A 48 -2.11 1.59 18.35
CA SER A 48 -1.80 1.83 16.93
C SER A 48 -2.90 2.67 16.28
N HIS A 49 -4.17 2.32 16.49
CA HIS A 49 -5.31 3.09 15.99
C HIS A 49 -5.32 4.53 16.53
N MET A 50 -5.02 4.73 17.81
CA MET A 50 -4.91 6.08 18.39
C MET A 50 -3.76 6.88 17.74
N LYS A 51 -2.62 6.23 17.48
CA LYS A 51 -1.51 6.87 16.76
C LYS A 51 -1.89 7.25 15.33
N GLU A 52 -2.57 6.35 14.61
CA GLU A 52 -3.06 6.59 13.24
C GLU A 52 -4.07 7.74 13.21
N THR A 53 -5.09 7.71 14.06
CA THR A 53 -6.10 8.79 14.13
C THR A 53 -5.51 10.15 14.49
N ILE A 54 -4.49 10.20 15.37
CA ILE A 54 -3.78 11.44 15.69
C ILE A 54 -2.96 11.90 14.48
N MET A 55 -2.27 10.97 13.81
CA MET A 55 -1.46 11.25 12.61
C MET A 55 -2.31 11.75 11.44
N GLU A 56 -3.51 11.21 11.24
CA GLU A 56 -4.46 11.67 10.22
C GLU A 56 -4.99 13.07 10.51
N LYS A 57 -5.32 13.36 11.78
CA LYS A 57 -5.92 14.66 12.15
C LYS A 57 -4.92 15.80 12.18
N TYR A 58 -3.70 15.54 12.64
CA TYR A 58 -2.72 16.58 12.90
C TYR A 58 -1.49 16.49 12.00
N GLY A 59 -1.42 15.48 11.12
CA GLY A 59 -0.24 15.21 10.31
C GLY A 59 0.94 14.75 11.16
N ASN A 60 2.01 14.35 10.49
CA ASN A 60 3.27 14.05 11.16
C ASN A 60 4.24 15.21 10.93
N ALA A 61 4.44 16.06 11.95
CA ALA A 61 5.34 17.21 11.84
C ALA A 61 6.82 16.82 11.61
N ALA A 62 7.20 15.55 11.82
CA ALA A 62 8.54 15.04 11.60
C ALA A 62 8.75 14.46 10.19
N THR A 63 7.68 14.15 9.44
CA THR A 63 7.83 13.89 8.01
C THR A 63 8.02 15.24 7.35
N GLN A 64 9.26 15.54 6.96
CA GLN A 64 9.56 16.63 6.05
C GLN A 64 8.87 16.30 4.73
N GLU A 65 7.60 16.65 4.60
CA GLU A 65 6.97 16.70 3.28
C GLU A 65 7.84 17.64 2.45
N GLU A 66 8.41 17.13 1.36
CA GLU A 66 9.14 17.97 0.42
C GLU A 66 8.12 18.91 -0.19
N ILE A 67 7.96 20.06 0.46
CA ILE A 67 7.16 21.17 -0.04
C ILE A 67 7.67 21.44 -1.45
N PRO A 68 6.81 21.43 -2.48
CA PRO A 68 7.25 21.65 -3.84
C PRO A 68 8.03 22.95 -3.90
N ARG A 69 9.19 22.93 -4.59
CA ARG A 69 10.15 24.06 -4.60
C ARG A 69 9.51 25.40 -4.96
N GLU A 70 8.43 25.36 -5.74
CA GLU A 70 7.62 26.52 -6.12
C GLU A 70 6.98 27.22 -4.91
N LEU A 71 6.44 26.45 -3.95
CA LEU A 71 5.87 26.98 -2.71
C LEU A 71 6.94 27.43 -1.72
N LEU A 72 8.12 26.81 -1.74
CA LEU A 72 9.25 27.18 -0.87
C LEU A 72 9.75 28.61 -1.15
N LEU A 73 9.70 29.04 -2.41
CA LEU A 73 10.14 30.37 -2.84
C LEU A 73 9.00 31.41 -2.89
N GLY A 74 7.76 31.00 -2.61
CA GLY A 74 6.60 31.90 -2.50
C GLY A 74 6.21 32.63 -3.79
N GLN A 75 6.80 32.27 -4.94
CA GLN A 75 6.47 32.85 -6.23
C GLN A 75 5.42 31.98 -6.92
N SER A 76 4.17 32.44 -6.93
CA SER A 76 3.08 31.81 -7.69
C SER A 76 3.04 32.26 -9.16
N GLU A 77 3.84 33.26 -9.52
CA GLU A 77 3.82 33.87 -10.85
C GLU A 77 4.84 33.21 -11.78
N ARG A 78 4.33 32.51 -12.79
CA ARG A 78 5.14 32.00 -13.90
C ARG A 78 5.33 33.11 -14.93
N GLN A 79 6.51 33.72 -14.96
CA GLN A 79 6.85 34.71 -15.99
C GLN A 79 7.12 34.01 -17.32
N VAL A 80 6.36 34.40 -18.36
CA VAL A 80 6.51 33.91 -19.74
C VAL A 80 6.92 35.08 -20.61
N GLU A 81 8.13 35.04 -21.15
CA GLU A 81 8.62 36.06 -22.07
C GLU A 81 8.30 35.66 -23.51
N TYR A 82 7.67 36.57 -24.27
CA TYR A 82 7.34 36.37 -25.69
C TYR A 82 8.27 37.17 -26.59
N ASP A 83 8.66 36.57 -27.71
CA ASP A 83 9.31 37.26 -28.82
C ASP A 83 8.33 38.20 -29.55
N ARG A 84 8.85 39.11 -30.38
CA ARG A 84 8.05 40.01 -31.24
C ARG A 84 7.14 39.25 -32.21
N ALA A 85 7.47 37.99 -32.52
CA ALA A 85 6.68 37.06 -33.31
C ALA A 85 5.70 36.19 -32.47
N GLY A 86 5.61 36.41 -31.16
CA GLY A 86 4.71 35.68 -30.25
C GLY A 86 5.20 34.30 -29.80
N ARG A 87 6.47 33.96 -30.06
CA ARG A 87 7.07 32.69 -29.59
C ARG A 87 7.57 32.83 -28.16
N ILE A 88 7.37 31.80 -27.34
CA ILE A 88 7.81 31.78 -25.94
C ILE A 88 9.33 31.57 -25.89
N ILE A 89 10.08 32.49 -25.28
CA ILE A 89 11.54 32.44 -25.15
C ILE A 89 11.95 31.91 -23.77
N LYS A 90 11.23 32.30 -22.71
CA LYS A 90 11.48 31.87 -21.33
C LYS A 90 10.20 31.42 -20.64
N GLY A 91 10.32 30.43 -19.76
CA GLY A 91 9.20 29.88 -19.01
C GLY A 91 8.53 28.65 -19.65
N GLN A 92 9.00 28.20 -20.82
CA GLN A 92 8.60 26.91 -21.37
C GLN A 92 9.22 25.80 -20.52
N GLU A 93 8.39 24.93 -19.93
CA GLU A 93 8.90 23.68 -19.38
C GLU A 93 9.64 22.92 -20.47
N THR A 94 10.80 22.37 -20.15
CA THR A 94 11.55 21.52 -21.06
C THR A 94 10.69 20.31 -21.39
N ILE A 95 10.02 20.37 -22.54
CA ILE A 95 9.35 19.21 -23.11
C ILE A 95 10.46 18.21 -23.38
N LEU A 96 10.44 17.07 -22.70
CA LEU A 96 11.37 15.99 -23.00
C LEU A 96 11.20 15.63 -24.48
N PRO A 97 12.27 15.70 -25.29
CA PRO A 97 12.17 15.42 -26.70
C PRO A 97 11.74 13.96 -26.86
N LYS A 98 10.54 13.76 -27.42
CA LYS A 98 10.07 12.42 -27.77
C LYS A 98 11.05 11.80 -28.74
N SER A 99 11.33 10.51 -28.57
CA SER A 99 12.19 9.80 -29.49
C SER A 99 11.56 9.75 -30.90
N LYS A 100 12.35 9.42 -31.92
CA LYS A 100 11.89 9.30 -33.32
C LYS A 100 10.73 8.30 -33.49
N TYR A 101 10.57 7.37 -32.55
CA TYR A 101 9.57 6.30 -32.61
C TYR A 101 8.38 6.61 -31.71
N GLU A 102 7.19 6.23 -32.14
CA GLU A 102 5.97 6.33 -31.34
C GLU A 102 6.11 5.46 -30.08
N GLU A 103 6.29 6.12 -28.94
CA GLU A 103 6.29 5.51 -27.62
C GLU A 103 4.86 5.35 -27.10
N ASP A 104 4.65 4.42 -26.16
CA ASP A 104 3.37 4.21 -25.48
C ASP A 104 2.17 3.88 -26.40
N VAL A 105 2.42 3.18 -27.51
CA VAL A 105 1.35 2.66 -28.37
C VAL A 105 0.67 1.46 -27.70
N TYR A 106 -0.51 1.71 -27.14
CA TYR A 106 -1.34 0.68 -26.53
C TYR A 106 -2.33 0.08 -27.53
N ILE A 107 -2.15 -1.21 -27.82
CA ILE A 107 -3.00 -1.94 -28.76
C ILE A 107 -4.16 -2.57 -27.97
N ASN A 108 -5.38 -2.61 -28.53
CA ASN A 108 -6.51 -3.40 -28.02
C ASN A 108 -6.76 -3.31 -26.49
N ASN A 109 -6.86 -2.08 -25.96
CA ASN A 109 -7.19 -1.75 -24.57
C ASN A 109 -6.14 -2.20 -23.52
N HIS A 110 -4.90 -2.46 -23.93
CA HIS A 110 -3.80 -2.65 -22.97
C HIS A 110 -3.41 -1.32 -22.31
N THR A 111 -2.88 -1.36 -21.08
CA THR A 111 -2.29 -0.18 -20.41
C THR A 111 -0.77 -0.22 -20.38
N SER A 112 -0.18 -1.20 -21.08
CA SER A 112 1.26 -1.42 -21.14
C SER A 112 1.65 -1.91 -22.54
N VAL A 113 2.85 -1.55 -22.99
CA VAL A 113 3.37 -1.96 -24.30
C VAL A 113 3.73 -3.45 -24.29
N TRP A 114 3.66 -4.11 -25.45
CA TRP A 114 4.13 -5.48 -25.62
C TRP A 114 5.62 -5.60 -25.27
N GLY A 115 6.01 -6.61 -24.49
CA GLY A 115 7.39 -6.76 -24.01
C GLY A 115 7.67 -6.07 -22.68
N SER A 116 6.67 -5.40 -22.08
CA SER A 116 6.75 -4.86 -20.72
C SER A 116 6.76 -5.94 -19.62
N TRP A 117 6.55 -7.21 -19.97
CA TRP A 117 6.59 -8.34 -19.06
C TRP A 117 7.28 -9.55 -19.70
N TRP A 118 8.07 -10.28 -18.92
CA TRP A 118 8.81 -11.47 -19.33
C TRP A 118 8.70 -12.56 -18.26
N LYS A 119 8.38 -13.77 -18.68
CA LYS A 119 8.38 -14.97 -17.82
C LYS A 119 8.53 -16.23 -18.67
N ASP A 120 9.28 -17.22 -18.18
CA ASP A 120 9.41 -18.55 -18.79
C ASP A 120 9.72 -18.51 -20.30
N PHE A 121 10.69 -17.69 -20.69
CA PHE A 121 11.09 -17.45 -22.09
C PHE A 121 10.02 -16.84 -23.01
N GLN A 122 8.97 -16.23 -22.44
CA GLN A 122 7.89 -15.59 -23.18
C GLN A 122 7.74 -14.11 -22.79
N TRP A 123 7.61 -13.26 -23.81
CA TRP A 123 7.26 -11.85 -23.65
C TRP A 123 5.74 -11.69 -23.61
N GLY A 124 5.27 -10.71 -22.83
CA GLY A 124 3.87 -10.36 -22.74
C GLY A 124 3.63 -8.92 -22.34
N TYR A 125 2.36 -8.62 -22.04
CA TYR A 125 1.92 -7.33 -21.52
C TYR A 125 1.94 -7.32 -19.99
N LYS A 126 2.45 -6.26 -19.34
CA LYS A 126 2.43 -6.11 -17.88
C LYS A 126 1.01 -6.04 -17.31
N CYS A 127 0.07 -5.45 -18.05
CA CYS A 127 -1.30 -5.21 -17.58
C CYS A 127 -2.15 -6.49 -17.41
N CYS A 128 -1.95 -7.51 -18.24
CA CYS A 128 -2.74 -8.75 -18.19
C CYS A 128 -1.89 -10.03 -18.27
N ARG A 129 -0.56 -9.90 -18.35
CA ARG A 129 0.42 -11.00 -18.47
C ARG A 129 0.15 -11.99 -19.61
N GLN A 130 -0.57 -11.54 -20.64
CA GLN A 130 -0.82 -12.34 -21.82
C GLN A 130 0.43 -12.39 -22.69
N THR A 131 0.77 -13.59 -23.16
CA THR A 131 1.92 -13.87 -24.03
C THR A 131 1.53 -14.00 -25.51
N ILE A 132 0.32 -13.54 -25.89
CA ILE A 132 -0.13 -13.47 -27.28
C ILE A 132 -0.24 -12.00 -27.70
N ARG A 133 0.52 -11.63 -28.74
CA ARG A 133 0.55 -10.26 -29.27
C ARG A 133 -0.81 -9.92 -29.90
N ASN A 134 -1.29 -8.70 -29.69
CA ASN A 134 -2.56 -8.17 -30.19
C ASN A 134 -3.84 -8.83 -29.65
N ARG A 135 -3.77 -9.68 -28.62
CA ARG A 135 -4.98 -10.15 -27.92
C ARG A 135 -5.65 -8.97 -27.20
N TYR A 136 -6.99 -8.95 -27.13
CA TYR A 136 -7.72 -7.91 -26.38
C TYR A 136 -7.46 -8.03 -24.87
N CYS A 137 -7.26 -6.89 -24.21
CA CYS A 137 -7.03 -6.83 -22.78
C CYS A 137 -8.34 -7.09 -21.99
N PRO A 138 -8.41 -8.16 -21.17
CA PRO A 138 -9.55 -8.42 -20.28
C PRO A 138 -9.53 -7.54 -19.01
N GLY A 139 -8.55 -6.65 -18.87
CA GLY A 139 -8.34 -5.86 -17.65
C GLY A 139 -7.84 -6.70 -16.46
N ALA A 140 -8.00 -6.18 -15.24
CA ALA A 140 -7.53 -6.81 -14.00
C ALA A 140 -8.12 -8.22 -13.77
N ALA A 141 -9.30 -8.50 -14.31
CA ALA A 141 -9.97 -9.81 -14.23
C ALA A 141 -9.18 -10.93 -14.95
N GLY A 142 -8.23 -10.60 -15.83
CA GLY A 142 -7.41 -11.58 -16.55
C GLY A 142 -6.17 -12.08 -15.81
N MET A 143 -5.80 -11.49 -14.66
CA MET A 143 -4.60 -11.92 -13.91
C MET A 143 -4.81 -13.23 -13.14
N GLU A 144 -5.95 -13.34 -12.45
CA GLU A 144 -6.36 -14.51 -11.64
C GLU A 144 -6.41 -15.84 -12.44
N PRO A 145 -7.01 -15.91 -13.65
CA PRO A 145 -7.17 -17.18 -14.36
C PRO A 145 -5.83 -17.77 -14.87
N ALA A 146 -4.84 -16.94 -15.19
CA ALA A 146 -3.56 -17.44 -15.70
C ALA A 146 -2.78 -18.20 -14.63
N GLU A 147 -2.77 -17.72 -13.38
CA GLU A 147 -2.10 -18.42 -12.27
C GLU A 147 -2.83 -19.70 -11.86
N ALA A 148 -4.17 -19.66 -11.86
CA ALA A 148 -5.01 -20.81 -11.54
C ALA A 148 -4.86 -21.98 -12.54
N THR A 149 -4.68 -21.71 -13.85
CA THR A 149 -4.48 -22.77 -14.85
C THR A 149 -3.13 -23.50 -14.74
N GLY A 150 -2.09 -22.85 -14.20
CA GLY A 150 -0.76 -23.47 -14.05
C GLY A 150 -0.65 -24.44 -12.87
N GLN A 151 -1.43 -24.23 -11.81
CA GLN A 151 -1.43 -25.08 -10.61
C GLN A 151 -1.88 -26.54 -10.85
N PRO A 152 -3.00 -26.84 -11.55
CA PRO A 152 -3.41 -28.22 -11.80
C PRO A 152 -2.44 -28.97 -12.72
N MET A 153 -1.82 -28.28 -13.69
CA MET A 153 -0.83 -28.89 -14.57
C MET A 153 0.42 -29.34 -13.80
N LYS A 154 0.89 -28.54 -12.84
CA LYS A 154 2.02 -28.91 -11.96
C LYS A 154 1.66 -30.04 -11.00
N ALA A 155 0.44 -30.03 -10.45
CA ALA A 155 -0.04 -31.09 -9.56
C ALA A 155 -0.15 -32.45 -10.26
N ASN A 156 -0.52 -32.48 -11.55
CA ASN A 156 -0.61 -33.70 -12.34
C ASN A 156 0.77 -34.28 -12.74
N ILE A 157 1.82 -33.45 -12.83
CA ILE A 157 3.19 -33.89 -13.14
C ILE A 157 3.90 -34.41 -11.87
N ALA A 158 3.51 -33.95 -10.70
CA ALA A 158 4.08 -34.35 -9.41
C ALA A 158 3.45 -35.64 -8.83
N ARG A 159 2.54 -36.28 -9.58
CA ARG A 159 1.85 -37.51 -9.20
C ARG A 159 2.34 -38.67 -10.07
#